data_AF-A0A4Y1ZM69-F1
#
_entry.id   AF-A0A4Y1ZM69-F1
#
_cell.length_a   1.000
_cell.length_b   1.000
_cell.length_c   1.000
_cell.angle_alpha   90.00
_cell.angle_beta   90.00
_cell.angle_gamma   90.00
#
_symmetry.space_group_name_H-M   'P 1'
#
loop_
_entity.id
_entity.type
_entity.pdbx_description
1 polymer ?
#
loop_
_entity_poly.entity_id
_entity_poly.type
_entity_poly.pdbx_seq_one_letter_code
_entity_poly.pdbx_strand_id
1 'polypeptide(L)'
;MQDRLIARIISKTIITPDLLHRFNLHPDPLCIVCNENNDISHILLKCKKYASFRVILWNELNIVEPNITYDVLLSHVFTNKKNLTIFIQALKYFDIS
;
A
#
# COMPACT_ATOMS: atom_id res chain seq x y z
N MET A 1 -6.52 14.74 -9.56
CA MET A 1 -6.45 14.01 -8.27
C MET A 1 -5.67 12.70 -8.41
N GLN A 2 -5.94 11.89 -9.43
CA GLN A 2 -5.26 10.60 -9.67
C GLN A 2 -3.74 10.75 -9.85
N ASP A 3 -3.26 11.73 -10.64
CA ASP A 3 -1.82 11.94 -10.85
C ASP A 3 -1.06 12.33 -9.57
N ARG A 4 -1.71 13.09 -8.68
CA ARG A 4 -1.15 13.44 -7.37
C ARG A 4 -1.00 12.21 -6.48
N LEU A 5 -1.99 11.32 -6.49
CA LEU A 5 -1.92 10.06 -5.76
C LEU A 5 -0.81 9.15 -6.31
N ILE A 6 -0.67 9.07 -7.64
CA ILE A 6 0.41 8.33 -8.31
C ILE A 6 1.78 8.86 -7.88
N ALA A 7 1.97 10.18 -7.91
CA ALA A 7 3.21 10.79 -7.44
C ALA A 7 3.51 10.46 -5.97
N ARG A 8 2.47 10.40 -5.12
CA ARG A 8 2.60 10.00 -3.71
C ARG A 8 2.96 8.53 -3.54
N ILE A 9 2.39 7.63 -4.34
CA ILE A 9 2.73 6.19 -4.36
C ILE A 9 4.20 6.01 -4.74
N ILE A 10 4.66 6.65 -5.81
CA ILE A 10 6.04 6.55 -6.33
C ILE A 10 7.04 7.12 -5.32
N SER A 11 6.74 8.29 -4.75
CA SER A 11 7.60 8.91 -3.74
C SER A 11 7.48 8.31 -2.34
N LYS A 12 6.61 7.31 -2.13
CA LYS A 12 6.29 6.73 -0.82
C LYS A 12 5.81 7.78 0.21
N THR A 13 5.07 8.80 -0.26
CA THR A 13 4.50 9.91 0.53
C THR A 13 2.97 9.82 0.70
N ILE A 14 2.39 8.63 0.57
CA ILE A 14 1.00 8.39 0.99
C ILE A 14 0.92 8.56 2.52
N ILE A 15 -0.16 9.17 3.02
CA ILE A 15 -0.33 9.38 4.45
C ILE A 15 -0.57 8.02 5.10
N THR A 16 0.38 7.64 5.93
CA THR A 16 0.38 6.44 6.77
C THR A 16 0.66 6.87 8.21
N PRO A 17 0.28 6.08 9.22
CA PRO A 17 0.58 6.41 10.61
C PRO A 17 2.08 6.60 10.86
N ASP A 18 2.95 5.80 10.24
CA ASP A 18 4.41 6.01 10.30
C ASP A 18 4.82 7.38 9.74
N LEU A 19 4.30 7.77 8.57
CA LEU A 19 4.61 9.07 7.99
C LEU A 19 4.11 10.23 8.87
N LEU A 20 2.89 10.14 9.41
CA LEU A 20 2.33 11.16 10.30
C LEU A 20 3.12 11.27 11.60
N HIS A 21 3.58 10.14 12.15
CA HIS A 21 4.39 10.12 13.36
C HIS A 21 5.69 10.91 13.20
N ARG A 22 6.35 10.81 12.03
CA ARG A 22 7.56 11.62 11.72
C ARG A 22 7.33 13.14 11.76
N PHE A 23 6.07 13.58 11.61
CA PHE A 23 5.67 14.99 11.71
C PHE A 23 5.00 15.32 13.06
N ASN A 24 5.05 14.43 14.05
CA ASN A 24 4.35 14.55 15.34
C ASN A 24 2.82 14.69 15.22
N LEU A 25 2.23 14.16 14.14
CA LEU A 25 0.79 14.20 13.87
C LEU A 25 0.07 12.90 14.22
N HIS A 26 0.82 11.86 14.60
CA HIS A 26 0.29 10.57 15.06
C HIS A 26 1.15 10.04 16.22
N PRO A 27 0.55 9.55 17.32
CA PRO A 27 1.30 9.20 18.52
C PRO A 27 2.14 7.94 18.37
N ASP A 28 1.67 6.96 17.59
CA ASP A 28 2.29 5.63 17.47
C ASP A 28 2.53 5.26 16.00
N PRO A 29 3.77 5.02 15.56
CA PRO A 29 4.03 4.62 14.17
C PRO A 29 3.67 3.16 13.91
N LEU A 30 3.33 2.36 14.92
CA LEU A 30 3.19 0.91 14.80
C LEU A 30 1.77 0.46 14.41
N CYS A 31 1.71 -0.65 13.69
CA CYS A 31 0.47 -1.36 13.43
C CYS A 31 0.07 -2.15 14.68
N ILE A 32 -1.10 -1.85 15.24
CA ILE A 32 -1.62 -2.52 16.45
C ILE A 32 -1.72 -4.06 16.29
N VAL A 33 -1.98 -4.55 15.07
CA VAL A 33 -2.16 -5.99 14.81
C VAL A 33 -0.83 -6.72 14.69
N CYS A 34 0.20 -6.07 14.15
CA CYS A 34 1.46 -6.72 13.81
C CYS A 34 2.64 -6.30 14.70
N ASN A 35 2.52 -5.19 15.43
CA ASN A 35 3.60 -4.55 16.17
C ASN A 35 4.84 -4.25 15.29
N GLU A 36 4.60 -3.82 14.05
CA GLU A 36 5.61 -3.40 13.07
C GLU A 36 5.32 -1.97 12.62
N ASN A 37 6.30 -1.26 12.06
CA ASN A 37 6.11 0.06 11.47
C ASN A 37 4.94 0.04 10.48
N ASN A 38 3.98 0.93 10.68
CA ASN A 38 2.77 1.04 9.88
C ASN A 38 3.02 1.90 8.64
N ASP A 39 4.08 1.56 7.90
CA ASP A 39 4.42 2.19 6.64
C ASP A 39 3.67 1.55 5.46
N ILE A 40 3.80 2.16 4.28
CA ILE A 40 3.10 1.69 3.08
C ILE A 40 3.49 0.26 2.66
N SER A 41 4.74 -0.15 2.90
CA SER A 41 5.20 -1.50 2.53
C SER A 41 4.60 -2.53 3.48
N HIS A 42 4.58 -2.23 4.78
CA HIS A 42 3.91 -3.07 5.77
C HIS A 42 2.42 -3.21 5.45
N ILE A 43 1.70 -2.10 5.28
CA ILE A 43 0.26 -2.08 4.99
C ILE A 43 -0.07 -2.93 3.76
N LEU A 44 0.63 -2.67 2.64
CA LEU A 44 0.31 -3.29 1.35
C LEU A 44 0.85 -4.71 1.17
N LEU A 45 1.89 -5.12 1.88
CA LEU A 45 2.57 -6.40 1.61
C LEU A 45 2.50 -7.40 2.77
N LYS A 46 2.42 -6.94 4.03
CA LYS A 46 2.66 -7.79 5.21
C LYS A 46 1.54 -7.78 6.24
N CYS A 47 0.87 -6.65 6.43
CA CYS A 47 -0.04 -6.43 7.55
C CYS A 47 -1.16 -7.48 7.62
N LYS A 48 -1.32 -8.17 8.76
CA LYS A 48 -2.32 -9.23 8.92
C LYS A 48 -3.75 -8.70 8.80
N LYS A 49 -3.99 -7.45 9.19
CA LYS A 49 -5.29 -6.76 9.06
C LYS A 49 -5.81 -6.77 7.61
N TYR A 50 -4.92 -6.63 6.63
CA TYR A 50 -5.30 -6.47 5.22
C TYR A 50 -5.01 -7.72 4.37
N ALA A 51 -4.84 -8.89 5.01
CA ALA A 51 -4.47 -10.12 4.32
C ALA A 51 -5.49 -10.54 3.23
N SER A 52 -6.79 -10.45 3.51
CA SER A 52 -7.85 -10.78 2.55
C SER A 52 -7.85 -9.82 1.35
N PHE A 53 -7.67 -8.53 1.58
CA PHE A 53 -7.62 -7.53 0.49
C PHE A 53 -6.38 -7.70 -0.39
N ARG A 54 -5.23 -8.10 0.17
CA ARG A 54 -4.05 -8.43 -0.64
C ARG A 54 -4.31 -9.60 -1.59
N VAL A 55 -4.99 -10.66 -1.12
CA VAL A 55 -5.31 -11.81 -1.99
C VAL A 55 -6.15 -11.37 -3.19
N ILE A 56 -7.17 -10.53 -2.94
CA ILE A 56 -8.01 -9.97 -4.02
C ILE A 56 -7.16 -9.13 -4.97
N LEU A 57 -6.33 -8.23 -4.44
CA LEU A 57 -5.47 -7.36 -5.23
C LEU A 57 -4.47 -8.15 -6.09
N TRP A 58 -3.88 -9.22 -5.55
CA TRP A 58 -2.92 -10.05 -6.28
C TRP A 58 -3.60 -10.77 -7.43
N ASN A 59 -4.79 -11.33 -7.20
CA ASN A 59 -5.60 -11.94 -8.26
C ASN A 59 -5.93 -10.95 -9.38
N GLU A 60 -6.38 -9.75 -9.03
CA GLU A 60 -6.73 -8.70 -10.01
C GLU A 60 -5.51 -8.17 -10.79
N LEU A 61 -4.33 -8.15 -10.17
CA LEU A 61 -3.06 -7.76 -10.80
C LEU A 61 -2.31 -8.93 -11.47
N ASN A 62 -2.88 -10.14 -11.41
CA ASN A 62 -2.26 -11.38 -11.89
C ASN A 62 -0.85 -11.63 -11.29
N ILE A 63 -0.71 -11.39 -9.99
CA ILE A 63 0.51 -11.65 -9.22
C ILE A 63 0.40 -13.03 -8.59
N VAL A 64 1.29 -13.94 -8.97
CA VAL A 64 1.29 -15.34 -8.50
C VAL A 64 2.28 -15.55 -7.35
N GLU A 65 3.27 -14.67 -7.21
CA GLU A 65 4.39 -14.86 -6.28
C GLU A 65 4.00 -14.50 -4.83
N PRO A 66 4.27 -15.39 -3.86
CA PRO A 66 4.21 -15.02 -2.45
C PRO A 66 5.41 -14.13 -2.10
N ASN A 67 5.19 -13.13 -1.25
CA ASN A 67 6.25 -12.27 -0.67
C ASN A 67 6.99 -11.36 -1.65
N ILE A 68 6.26 -10.71 -2.56
CA ILE A 68 6.83 -9.68 -3.44
C ILE A 68 7.34 -8.46 -2.66
N THR A 69 8.32 -7.75 -3.24
CA THR A 69 8.75 -6.43 -2.74
C THR A 69 7.81 -5.32 -3.21
N TYR A 70 7.94 -4.13 -2.61
CA TYR A 70 7.16 -2.97 -3.03
C TYR A 70 7.48 -2.56 -4.48
N ASP A 71 8.74 -2.66 -4.90
CA ASP A 71 9.15 -2.29 -6.25
C ASP A 71 8.59 -3.27 -7.30
N VAL A 72 8.53 -4.58 -6.97
CA VAL A 72 7.86 -5.59 -7.81
C VAL A 72 6.35 -5.31 -7.88
N LEU A 73 5.70 -4.98 -6.77
CA LEU A 73 4.31 -4.56 -6.81
C LEU A 73 4.12 -3.37 -7.76
N LEU A 74 4.96 -2.35 -7.66
CA LEU A 74 4.88 -1.18 -8.54
C LEU A 74 5.10 -1.52 -10.02
N SER A 75 5.99 -2.46 -10.36
CA SER A 75 6.16 -2.88 -11.77
C SER A 75 4.89 -3.51 -12.34
N HIS A 76 4.17 -4.32 -11.55
CA HIS A 76 2.86 -4.86 -11.95
C HIS A 76 1.79 -3.76 -12.06
N VAL A 77 1.75 -2.83 -11.10
CA VAL A 77 0.79 -1.71 -11.08
C VAL A 77 0.97 -0.81 -12.30
N PHE A 78 2.22 -0.46 -12.64
CA PHE A 78 2.54 0.44 -13.74
C PHE A 78 2.67 -0.23 -15.11
N THR A 79 2.43 -1.54 -15.21
CA THR A 79 2.45 -2.27 -16.48
C THR A 79 1.45 -1.69 -17.48
N ASN A 80 0.24 -1.32 -17.03
CA ASN A 80 -0.78 -0.73 -17.90
C ASN A 80 -1.80 0.10 -17.09
N LYS A 81 -2.61 0.90 -17.80
CA LYS A 81 -3.62 1.79 -17.18
C LYS A 81 -4.71 1.04 -16.40
N LYS A 82 -5.06 -0.19 -16.81
CA LYS A 82 -6.06 -1.02 -16.11
C LYS A 82 -5.52 -1.43 -14.74
N ASN A 83 -4.30 -1.96 -14.67
CA ASN A 83 -3.64 -2.35 -13.41
C ASN A 83 -3.51 -1.17 -12.45
N LEU A 84 -3.12 0.00 -12.98
CA LEU A 84 -3.06 1.22 -12.19
C LEU A 84 -4.42 1.62 -11.60
N THR A 85 -5.49 1.48 -12.39
CA THR A 85 -6.85 1.78 -11.96
C THR A 85 -7.32 0.82 -10.86
N ILE A 86 -7.09 -0.48 -11.05
CA ILE A 86 -7.35 -1.53 -10.05
C ILE A 86 -6.64 -1.21 -8.75
N PHE A 87 -5.34 -0.91 -8.82
CA PHE A 87 -4.53 -0.62 -7.65
C PHE A 87 -5.05 0.59 -6.88
N ILE A 88 -5.29 1.71 -7.58
CA ILE A 88 -5.80 2.94 -6.95
C ILE A 88 -7.18 2.71 -6.30
N GLN A 89 -8.05 1.92 -6.93
CA GLN A 89 -9.34 1.56 -6.33
C GLN A 89 -9.16 0.70 -5.07
N ALA A 90 -8.21 -0.23 -5.09
CA ALA A 90 -7.94 -1.11 -3.97
C ALA A 90 -7.37 -0.38 -2.74
N LEU A 91 -6.61 0.72 -2.92
CA LEU A 91 -6.03 1.50 -1.81
C LEU A 91 -7.08 1.97 -0.78
N LYS A 92 -8.34 2.14 -1.20
CA LYS A 92 -9.46 2.50 -0.31
C LYS A 92 -9.72 1.47 0.80
N TYR A 93 -9.31 0.22 0.61
CA TYR A 93 -9.50 -0.87 1.58
C TYR A 93 -8.35 -1.01 2.57
N PHE A 94 -7.27 -0.24 2.40
CA PHE A 94 -6.05 -0.33 3.21
C PHE A 94 -5.91 0.80 4.25
N ASP A 95 -6.96 1.59 4.49
CA ASP A 95 -6.96 2.77 5.37
C ASP A 95 -5.80 3.77 5.09
N ILE A 96 -5.41 3.89 3.82
CA ILE A 96 -4.35 4.80 3.36
C ILE A 96 -4.98 6.00 2.66
N SER A 97 -4.50 7.22 2.96
CA SER A 97 -5.06 8.49 2.47
C SER A 97 -4.04 9.36 1.72
#